data_AF-A0A1Y4UW37-F1
#
_entry.id   AF-A0A1Y4UW37-F1
#
_cell.length_a   1.000
_cell.length_b   1.000
_cell.length_c   1.000
_cell.angle_alpha   90.00
_cell.angle_beta   90.00
_cell.angle_gamma   90.00
#
_symmetry.space_group_name_H-M   'P 1'
#
loop_
_entity.id
_entity.type
_entity.pdbx_description
1 polymer ?
#
loop_
_entity_poly.entity_id
_entity_poly.type
_entity_poly.pdbx_seq_one_letter_code
_entity_poly.pdbx_strand_id
1 'polypeptide(L)' 'MIKERKGDLLRSDAAIIAHQVNCQGVMGAGVARQIRHRILTAEQYRTYQQICRKNKEELLGSCSL' A
#
# COMPACT_ATOMS: atom_id res chain seq x y z
N MET A 1 16.99 -6.47 13.63
CA MET A 1 16.19 -7.03 14.75
C MET A 1 14.72 -6.94 14.37
N ILE A 2 13.97 -8.04 14.42
CA ILE A 2 12.52 -8.06 14.13
C ILE A 2 11.77 -8.14 15.46
N LYS A 3 10.66 -7.41 15.59
CA LYS A 3 9.78 -7.42 16.75
C LYS A 3 8.37 -7.75 16.30
N GLU A 4 7.84 -8.88 16.76
CA GLU A 4 6.46 -9.26 16.51
C GLU A 4 5.54 -8.64 17.56
N ARG A 5 4.35 -8.21 17.12
CA ARG A 5 3.33 -7.56 17.95
C ARG A 5 1.96 -8.04 17.50
N LYS A 6 1.05 -8.26 18.45
CA LYS A 6 -0.36 -8.57 18.18
C LYS A 6 -1.19 -7.29 18.27
N GLY A 7 -1.91 -6.95 17.21
CA GLY A 7 -2.75 -5.76 17.16
C GLY A 7 -3.22 -5.43 15.74
N ASP A 8 -3.93 -4.32 15.60
CA ASP A 8 -4.26 -3.74 14.29
C ASP A 8 -3.07 -2.91 13.78
N LEU A 9 -2.49 -3.33 12.66
CA LEU A 9 -1.37 -2.63 12.01
C LEU A 9 -1.68 -1.15 11.74
N LEU A 10 -2.93 -0.83 11.38
CA LEU A 10 -3.33 0.54 11.04
C LEU A 10 -3.53 1.43 12.28
N ARG A 11 -3.40 0.88 13.49
CA ARG A 11 -3.39 1.61 14.76
C ARG A 11 -2.01 1.66 15.40
N SER A 12 -0.97 1.17 14.71
CA SER A 12 0.39 1.22 15.25
C SER A 12 0.91 2.66 15.33
N ASP A 13 1.85 2.89 16.24
CA ASP A 13 2.64 4.12 16.37
C ASP A 13 3.87 4.14 15.45
N ALA A 14 3.97 3.19 14.52
CA ALA A 14 5.07 3.15 13.56
C ALA A 14 5.03 4.37 12.64
N ALA A 15 6.19 4.99 12.40
CA ALA A 15 6.29 6.14 11.50
C ALA A 15 5.95 5.78 10.05
N ILE A 16 6.17 4.53 9.64
CA ILE A 16 5.93 4.05 8.27
C ILE A 16 5.26 2.67 8.34
N ILE A 17 4.19 2.49 7.56
CA ILE A 17 3.57 1.19 7.30
C ILE A 17 3.94 0.77 5.88
N ALA A 18 4.85 -0.19 5.76
CA ALA A 18 5.16 -0.82 4.47
C ALA A 18 4.20 -1.99 4.22
N HIS A 19 3.62 -2.07 3.02
CA HIS A 19 2.82 -3.23 2.62
C HIS A 19 3.06 -3.58 1.16
N GLN A 20 2.98 -4.87 0.85
CA GLN A 20 3.07 -5.33 -0.54
C GLN A 20 1.83 -4.93 -1.33
N VAL A 21 2.04 -4.53 -2.58
CA VAL A 21 1.02 -4.18 -3.57
C VAL A 21 1.22 -4.99 -4.85
N ASN A 22 0.19 -5.01 -5.71
CA ASN A 22 0.32 -5.48 -7.09
C ASN A 22 0.58 -4.30 -8.04
N CYS A 23 0.97 -4.63 -9.27
CA CYS A 23 1.18 -3.68 -10.37
C CYS A 23 -0.08 -3.44 -11.22
N GLN A 24 -1.25 -3.92 -10.79
CA GLN A 24 -2.52 -3.82 -11.53
C GLN A 24 -3.35 -2.61 -11.09
N GLY A 25 -2.89 -1.84 -10.11
CA GLY A 25 -3.62 -0.67 -9.59
C GLY A 25 -4.86 -1.05 -8.77
N VAL A 26 -4.86 -2.23 -8.13
CA VAL A 26 -6.03 -2.73 -7.41
C VAL A 26 -5.72 -2.96 -5.92
N MET A 27 -6.46 -2.27 -5.06
CA MET A 27 -6.48 -2.53 -3.60
C MET A 27 -7.84 -3.10 -3.17
N GLY A 28 -8.12 -4.35 -3.58
CA GLY A 28 -9.45 -4.96 -3.48
C GLY A 28 -9.72 -5.82 -2.24
N ALA A 29 -8.68 -6.26 -1.51
CA ALA A 29 -8.82 -7.14 -0.35
C ALA A 29 -7.74 -6.88 0.72
N GLY A 30 -7.88 -7.55 1.87
CA GLY A 30 -6.88 -7.57 2.95
C GLY A 30 -6.49 -6.19 3.48
N VAL A 31 -5.22 -6.03 3.84
CA VAL A 31 -4.66 -4.78 4.35
C VAL A 31 -4.69 -3.67 3.29
N ALA A 32 -4.48 -3.99 2.01
CA ALA A 32 -4.52 -3.03 0.92
C ALA A 32 -5.90 -2.34 0.81
N ARG A 33 -6.99 -3.12 0.90
CA ARG A 33 -8.35 -2.56 0.94
C ARG A 33 -8.53 -1.63 2.13
N GLN A 34 -8.02 -1.99 3.30
CA GLN A 34 -8.16 -1.14 4.49
C GLN A 34 -7.37 0.16 4.36
N ILE A 35 -6.14 0.11 3.85
CA ILE A 35 -5.30 1.29 3.57
C ILE A 35 -5.99 2.23 2.57
N ARG A 36 -6.57 1.70 1.48
CA ARG A 36 -7.35 2.51 0.52
C ARG A 36 -8.49 3.29 1.16
N HIS A 37 -9.23 2.69 2.10
CA HIS A 37 -10.42 3.32 2.67
C HIS A 37 -10.15 4.15 3.95
N ARG A 38 -9.05 3.87 4.67
CA ARG A 38 -8.79 4.47 5.99
C ARG A 38 -7.58 5.40 6.04
N ILE A 39 -6.65 5.28 5.10
CA ILE A 39 -5.37 6.02 5.12
C ILE A 39 -5.24 6.92 3.90
N LEU A 40 -5.44 6.38 2.69
CA LEU A 40 -5.21 7.12 1.45
C LEU A 40 -6.35 8.08 1.14
N THR A 41 -6.00 9.25 0.62
CA THR A 41 -6.95 10.10 -0.11
C THR A 41 -7.28 9.48 -1.47
N ALA A 42 -8.41 9.90 -2.06
CA ALA A 42 -8.78 9.48 -3.40
C ALA A 42 -7.70 9.86 -4.45
N GLU A 43 -7.02 10.98 -4.26
CA GLU A 43 -5.94 11.43 -5.13
C GLU A 43 -4.70 10.52 -5.01
N GLN A 44 -4.27 10.19 -3.79
CA GLN A 44 -3.16 9.27 -3.57
C GLN A 44 -3.43 7.88 -4.19
N TYR A 45 -4.65 7.37 -4.04
CA TYR A 45 -5.03 6.11 -4.68
C TYR A 45 -5.02 6.23 -6.22
N ARG A 46 -5.51 7.34 -6.79
CA ARG A 46 -5.43 7.60 -8.24
C ARG A 46 -3.99 7.65 -8.73
N THR A 47 -3.08 8.27 -7.98
CA THR A 47 -1.65 8.30 -8.31
C THR A 47 -1.08 6.88 -8.38
N TYR A 48 -1.37 6.02 -7.39
CA TYR A 48 -0.99 4.61 -7.43
C TYR A 48 -1.55 3.89 -8.67
N GLN A 49 -2.83 4.11 -9.00
CA GLN A 49 -3.45 3.52 -10.20
C GLN A 49 -2.79 3.99 -11.50
N GLN A 50 -2.45 5.28 -11.60
CA GLN A 50 -1.79 5.84 -12.77
C GLN A 50 -0.37 5.29 -12.95
N ILE A 51 0.40 5.19 -11.85
CA ILE A 51 1.75 4.61 -11.87
C ILE A 51 1.68 3.15 -12.32
N CYS A 52 0.77 2.35 -11.77
CA CYS A 52 0.56 0.96 -12.17
C CYS A 52 0.18 0.84 -13.65
N ARG A 53 -0.76 1.68 -14.12
CA ARG A 53 -1.20 1.67 -15.52
C ARG A 53 -0.09 2.00 -16.50
N LYS A 54 0.81 2.93 -16.14
CA LYS A 54 1.91 3.38 -17.01
C LYS A 54 3.06 2.39 -17.08
N ASN A 55 3.46 1.83 -15.94
CA ASN A 55 4.75 1.11 -15.82
C ASN A 55 4.58 -0.40 -15.61
N LYS A 56 3.41 -0.88 -15.16
CA LYS A 56 3.08 -2.31 -15.00
C LYS A 56 4.23 -3.14 -14.38
N GLU A 57 4.76 -4.12 -15.10
CA GLU A 57 5.78 -5.06 -14.63
C GLU A 57 7.11 -4.38 -14.28
N GLU A 58 7.39 -3.19 -14.81
CA GLU A 58 8.60 -2.42 -14.49
C GLU A 58 8.64 -1.97 -13.01
N LEU A 59 7.49 -2.03 -12.33
CA LEU A 59 7.38 -1.71 -10.90
C LEU A 59 7.76 -2.88 -9.98
N LEU A 60 7.96 -4.08 -10.51
CA LEU A 60 8.33 -5.24 -9.69
C LEU A 60 9.67 -4.99 -8.98
N GLY A 61 9.69 -5.20 -7.66
CA GLY A 61 10.87 -4.94 -6.83
C GLY A 61 11.11 -3.46 -6.49
N SER A 62 10.29 -2.55 -7.02
CA SER A 62 10.34 -1.13 -6.68
C SER A 62 9.51 -0.81 -5.42
N CYS A 63 9.73 0.39 -4.87
CA CYS A 63 8.95 0.95 -3.76
C CYS A 63 8.60 2.41 -4.06
N SER A 64 7.42 2.85 -3.60
CA SER A 64 6.99 4.25 -3.60
C SER A 64 6.67 4.67 -2.17
N LEU A 65 7.11 5.86 -1.78
CA LEU A 65 6.74 6.55 -0.54
C LEU A 65 5.58 7.51 -0.79
#